data_AF-A0A7V8ZLG2-F1
#
_entry.id   AF-A0A7V8ZLG2-F1
#
_cell.length_a   1.000
_cell.length_b   1.000
_cell.length_c   1.000
_cell.angle_alpha   90.00
_cell.angle_beta   90.00
_cell.angle_gamma   90.00
#
_symmetry.space_group_name_H-M   'P 1'
#
loop_
_entity.id
_entity.type
_entity.pdbx_description
1 polymer ?
#
loop_
_entity_poly.entity_id
_entity_poly.type
_entity_poly.pdbx_seq_one_letter_code
_entity_poly.pdbx_strand_id
1 'polypeptide(L)'
;MHFGAVLAAGEIPVAPVVGVMAFGIVMAIVGHISKRNLLVGLGIGILFLATVAMIVLAYVEYQGGTTFDPRPKDPKLPPQVYE
;
A
#
# COMPACT_ATOMS: atom_id res chain seq x y z
N MET A 1 -14.19 -4.59 -15.16
CA MET A 1 -13.59 -4.76 -13.81
C MET A 1 -12.08 -4.93 -14.00
N HIS A 2 -11.32 -3.83 -13.99
CA HIS A 2 -9.87 -3.82 -14.31
C HIS A 2 -9.03 -3.37 -13.10
N PHE A 3 -9.33 -3.86 -11.90
CA PHE A 3 -8.52 -3.53 -10.71
C PHE A 3 -7.18 -4.28 -10.69
N GLY A 4 -7.07 -5.41 -11.40
CA GLY A 4 -5.82 -6.20 -11.47
C GLY A 4 -4.70 -5.53 -12.28
N ALA A 5 -5.03 -4.64 -13.22
CA ALA A 5 -4.04 -4.00 -14.09
C ALA A 5 -3.26 -2.87 -13.37
N VAL A 6 -3.86 -2.22 -12.38
CA VAL A 6 -3.23 -1.12 -11.63
C VAL A 6 -2.16 -1.64 -10.67
N LEU A 7 -2.34 -2.85 -10.12
CA LEU A 7 -1.39 -3.47 -9.20
C LEU A 7 -0.15 -4.04 -9.92
N ALA A 8 -0.26 -4.34 -11.21
CA ALA A 8 0.83 -4.94 -12.00
C ALA A 8 1.75 -3.90 -12.66
N ALA A 9 1.36 -2.62 -12.68
CA ALA A 9 2.06 -1.56 -13.41
C ALA A 9 3.06 -0.74 -12.55
N GLY A 10 3.23 -1.08 -11.27
CA GLY A 10 4.15 -0.38 -10.37
C GLY A 10 5.41 -1.19 -10.11
N GLU A 11 6.58 -0.67 -10.49
CA GLU A 11 7.91 -1.19 -10.13
C GLU A 11 8.25 -1.03 -8.64
N ILE A 12 7.37 -0.38 -7.86
CA ILE A 12 7.43 -0.37 -6.40
C ILE A 12 6.95 -1.75 -5.92
N PRO A 13 7.67 -2.45 -5.03
CA PRO A 13 7.21 -3.71 -4.45
C PRO A 13 6.04 -3.42 -3.50
N VAL A 14 4.85 -3.18 -4.07
CA VAL A 14 3.56 -3.06 -3.39
C VAL A 14 3.00 -4.46 -3.08
N ALA A 15 3.47 -5.47 -3.84
CA ALA A 15 3.08 -6.87 -3.70
C ALA A 15 3.21 -7.44 -2.26
N PRO A 16 4.27 -7.14 -1.47
CA PRO A 16 4.39 -7.64 -0.11
C PRO A 16 3.34 -7.05 0.83
N VAL A 17 3.08 -5.74 0.76
CA VAL A 17 2.10 -5.08 1.66
C VAL A 17 0.68 -5.54 1.34
N VAL A 18 0.35 -5.69 0.06
CA VAL A 18 -0.94 -6.26 -0.37
C VAL A 18 -1.09 -7.71 0.11
N GLY A 19 -0.03 -8.50 0.10
CA GLY A 19 -0.02 -9.85 0.66
C GLY A 19 -0.33 -9.87 2.16
N VAL A 20 0.27 -8.95 2.93
CA VAL A 20 0.01 -8.82 4.38
C VAL A 20 -1.43 -8.38 4.65
N MET A 21 -1.98 -7.47 3.85
CA MET A 21 -3.39 -7.09 3.95
C MET A 21 -4.32 -8.28 3.66
N ALA A 22 -4.08 -9.02 2.58
CA ALA A 22 -4.87 -10.20 2.25
C ALA A 22 -4.83 -11.25 3.39
N PHE A 23 -3.66 -11.46 3.98
CA PHE A 23 -3.51 -12.34 5.14
C PHE A 23 -4.31 -11.86 6.36
N GLY A 24 -4.26 -10.56 6.69
CA GLY A 24 -5.05 -9.98 7.78
C GLY A 24 -6.56 -10.17 7.58
N ILE A 25 -7.05 -10.00 6.35
CA ILE A 25 -8.46 -10.25 5.99
C ILE A 25 -8.83 -11.71 6.20
N VAL A 26 -8.01 -12.65 5.70
CA VAL A 26 -8.26 -14.09 5.86
C VAL A 26 -8.28 -14.47 7.35
N MET A 27 -7.34 -13.97 8.14
CA MET A 27 -7.31 -14.18 9.59
C MET A 27 -8.57 -13.66 10.29
N ALA A 28 -9.06 -12.48 9.90
CA ALA A 28 -10.29 -11.92 10.45
C ALA A 28 -11.52 -12.77 10.09
N ILE A 29 -11.61 -13.26 8.85
CA ILE A 29 -12.69 -14.14 8.38
C ILE A 29 -12.65 -15.48 9.14
N VAL A 30 -11.47 -16.11 9.23
CA VAL A 30 -11.29 -17.38 9.95
C VAL A 30 -11.63 -17.21 11.44
N GLY A 31 -11.20 -16.11 12.05
CA GLY A 31 -11.53 -15.75 13.42
C GLY A 31 -13.04 -15.60 13.63
N HIS A 32 -13.73 -14.97 12.69
CA HIS A 32 -15.18 -14.79 12.73
C HIS A 32 -15.92 -16.12 12.63
N ILE A 33 -15.56 -16.97 11.66
CA ILE A 33 -16.13 -18.31 11.48
C ILE A 33 -15.91 -19.18 12.74
N SER A 34 -14.72 -19.08 13.33
CA SER A 34 -14.36 -19.83 14.55
C SER A 34 -14.91 -19.22 15.84
N LYS A 35 -15.68 -18.12 15.77
CA LYS A 35 -16.17 -17.34 16.92
C LYS A 35 -15.07 -16.92 17.91
N ARG A 36 -13.84 -16.72 17.41
CA ARG A 36 -12.68 -16.31 18.22
C ARG A 36 -12.40 -14.83 18.00
N ASN A 37 -12.93 -14.00 18.90
CA ASN A 37 -12.77 -12.53 18.86
C ASN A 37 -11.30 -12.08 18.85
N LEU A 38 -10.40 -12.84 19.48
CA LEU A 38 -8.97 -12.55 19.48
C LEU A 38 -8.37 -12.63 18.06
N LEU A 39 -8.75 -13.64 17.27
CA LEU A 39 -8.28 -13.77 15.88
C LEU A 39 -8.84 -12.66 14.99
N VAL A 40 -10.10 -12.26 15.23
CA VAL A 40 -10.72 -11.14 14.52
C VAL A 40 -9.95 -9.85 14.80
N GLY A 41 -9.69 -9.56 16.08
CA GLY A 41 -8.92 -8.39 16.49
C GLY A 41 -7.49 -8.39 15.93
N LEU A 42 -6.83 -9.55 15.89
CA LEU A 42 -5.48 -9.67 15.34
C LEU A 42 -5.47 -9.44 13.81
N GLY A 43 -6.44 -9.99 13.08
CA GLY A 43 -6.59 -9.75 11.64
C GLY A 43 -6.83 -8.27 11.30
N ILE A 44 -7.71 -7.61 12.06
CA ILE A 44 -7.93 -6.16 11.93
C ILE A 44 -6.68 -5.37 12.29
N GLY A 45 -5.97 -5.74 13.36
CA GLY A 45 -4.71 -5.09 13.74
C GLY A 45 -3.65 -5.15 12.63
N ILE A 46 -3.50 -6.32 12.00
CA ILE A 46 -2.59 -6.51 10.86
C ILE A 46 -2.97 -5.60 9.69
N LEU A 47 -4.26 -5.43 9.41
CA LEU A 47 -4.73 -4.54 8.35
C LEU A 47 -4.34 -3.08 8.58
N PHE A 48 -4.56 -2.59 9.80
CA PHE A 48 -4.17 -1.22 10.16
C PHE A 48 -2.66 -1.03 10.10
N LEU A 49 -1.88 -1.99 10.59
CA LEU A 49 -0.42 -1.93 10.52
C LEU A 49 0.09 -1.92 9.08
N ALA A 50 -0.47 -2.75 8.20
CA ALA A 50 -0.12 -2.77 6.78
C ALA A 50 -0.46 -1.43 6.10
N THR A 51 -1.57 -0.80 6.49
CA THR A 51 -1.98 0.51 5.97
C THR A 51 -0.99 1.60 6.40
N VAL A 52 -0.61 1.61 7.68
CA VAL A 52 0.40 2.54 8.20
C VAL A 52 1.74 2.35 7.49
N ALA A 53 2.17 1.11 7.29
CA ALA A 53 3.41 0.80 6.57
C ALA A 53 3.39 1.36 5.14
N MET A 54 2.27 1.23 4.41
CA MET A 54 2.10 1.81 3.08
C MET A 54 2.26 3.34 3.08
N ILE A 55 1.65 4.02 4.05
CA ILE A 55 1.77 5.48 4.18
C ILE A 55 3.23 5.90 4.46
N VAL A 56 3.90 5.18 5.36
CA VAL A 56 5.30 5.47 5.71
C VAL A 56 6.22 5.21 4.52
N LEU A 57 6.04 4.10 3.81
CA LEU A 57 6.82 3.78 2.60
C LEU A 57 6.62 4.86 1.53
N ALA A 58 5.37 5.25 1.26
CA ALA A 58 5.06 6.31 0.31
C ALA A 58 5.68 7.65 0.71
N TYR A 59 5.70 7.97 2.01
CA TYR A 59 6.33 9.19 2.52
C TYR A 59 7.86 9.18 2.35
N VAL A 60 8.50 8.05 2.66
CA VAL A 60 9.95 7.87 2.48
C VAL A 60 10.32 8.01 1.00
N GLU A 61 9.54 7.41 0.11
CA GLU A 61 9.77 7.49 -1.33
C GLU A 61 9.54 8.91 -1.88
N TYR A 62 8.53 9.62 -1.36
CA TYR A 62 8.29 11.03 -1.68
C TYR A 62 9.46 11.94 -1.24
N GLN A 63 10.05 11.69 -0.05
CA GLN A 63 11.21 12.45 0.41
C GLN A 63 12.52 12.08 -0.28
N GLY A 64 12.67 10.82 -0.69
CA GLY A 64 13.88 10.31 -1.36
C GLY A 64 14.02 10.78 -2.81
N GLY A 65 12.95 11.28 -3.44
CA GLY A 65 13.00 11.89 -4.78
C GLY A 65 13.28 10.92 -5.94
N THR A 66 13.33 9.61 -5.70
CA THR A 66 13.90 8.67 -6.68
C THR A 66 12.92 8.02 -7.66
N THR A 67 11.60 8.02 -7.43
CA THR A 67 10.75 7.09 -8.23
C THR A 67 9.36 7.59 -8.63
N PHE A 68 8.70 8.49 -7.90
CA PHE A 68 7.36 8.94 -8.28
C PHE A 68 7.00 10.33 -7.73
N ASP A 69 7.04 11.36 -8.58
CA ASP A 69 6.35 12.63 -8.33
C ASP A 69 4.89 12.47 -8.82
N PRO A 70 3.87 12.49 -7.93
CA PRO A 70 2.47 12.34 -8.32
C PRO A 70 1.92 13.56 -9.08
N ARG A 71 2.66 14.68 -9.09
CA ARG A 71 2.21 15.90 -9.76
C ARG A 71 2.24 15.68 -11.28
N PRO A 72 1.20 16.14 -12.00
CA PRO A 72 1.24 16.17 -13.45
C PRO A 72 2.46 16.97 -13.91
N LYS A 73 3.38 16.35 -14.64
CA LYS A 73 4.47 17.06 -15.31
C LYS A 73 3.84 17.93 -16.39
N ASP A 74 3.67 19.22 -16.10
CA ASP A 74 3.08 20.15 -17.05
C ASP A 74 4.04 20.32 -18.25
N PRO A 75 3.64 19.95 -19.49
CA PRO A 75 4.55 19.96 -20.64
C PRO A 75 5.06 21.35 -21.04
N LYS A 76 4.45 22.40 -20.49
CA LYS A 76 4.77 23.81 -20.81
C LYS A 76 5.78 24.44 -19.85
N LEU A 77 6.18 23.76 -18.78
CA LEU A 77 7.18 24.27 -17.86
C LEU A 77 8.59 23.85 -18.33
N PRO A 78 9.57 24.78 -18.37
CA PRO A 78 10.96 24.40 -18.61
C PRO A 78 11.41 23.39 -17.55
N PRO A 79 12.34 22.47 -17.89
CA PRO A 79 12.81 21.46 -16.95
C PRO A 79 13.28 22.15 -15.66
N GLN A 80 12.54 21.90 -14.57
CA GLN A 80 12.86 22.42 -13.26
C GLN A 80 14.14 21.72 -12.81
N VAL A 81 15.23 22.48 -12.80
CA VAL A 81 16.51 22.07 -12.22
C VAL A 81 16.30 22.08 -10.71
N TYR A 82 16.05 20.91 -10.13
CA TYR A 82 16.12 20.74 -8.68
C TYR A 82 17.60 20.67 -8.30
N GLU A 83 18.08 21.63 -7.51
CA GLU A 83 19.37 21.55 -6.81
C GLU A 83 19.32 20.53 -5.67
#